data_AF-A0A975AXJ1-F1
#
_entry.id   AF-A0A975AXJ1-F1
#
_cell.length_a   1.000
_cell.length_b   1.000
_cell.length_c   1.000
_cell.angle_alpha   90.00
_cell.angle_beta   90.00
_cell.angle_gamma   90.00
#
_symmetry.space_group_name_H-M   'P 1'
#
loop_
_entity.id
_entity.type
_entity.pdbx_description
1 polymer ?
#
loop_
_entity_poly.entity_id
_entity_poly.type
_entity_poly.pdbx_seq_one_letter_code
_entity_poly.pdbx_strand_id
1 'polypeptide(L)'
;MMLKCAWCKKKIKENESLFGLNVKFNEEINPNKEGGKIIQVYIKSKNISVPMIVADADSEAKKHGQDGIFAVCSEKCGNKLREALLEDIRFKFKKFY
;
A
#
# COMPACT_ATOMS: atom_id res chain seq x y z
N MET A 1 18.36 -0.73 -2.30
CA MET A 1 17.13 -0.71 -3.13
C MET A 1 16.42 0.63 -2.95
N MET A 2 16.19 1.41 -4.02
CA MET A 2 15.52 2.72 -3.91
C MET A 2 14.00 2.54 -4.06
N LEU A 3 13.24 2.82 -2.99
CA LEU A 3 11.78 2.86 -3.06
C LEU A 3 11.30 4.27 -3.44
N LYS A 4 10.12 4.39 -4.03
CA LYS A 4 9.45 5.66 -4.24
C LYS A 4 8.27 5.75 -3.30
N CYS A 5 8.12 6.90 -2.64
CA CYS A 5 6.94 7.21 -1.86
C CYS A 5 5.71 7.10 -2.76
N ALA A 6 4.78 6.21 -2.39
CA ALA A 6 3.54 5.97 -3.10
C ALA A 6 2.71 7.26 -3.23
N TRP A 7 2.78 8.17 -2.27
CA TRP A 7 2.02 9.43 -2.34
C TRP A 7 2.72 10.53 -3.15
N CYS A 8 3.88 11.00 -2.69
CA CYS A 8 4.53 12.18 -3.26
C CYS A 8 5.53 11.88 -4.39
N LYS A 9 5.70 10.59 -4.75
CA LYS A 9 6.62 10.09 -5.79
C LYS A 9 8.10 10.40 -5.56
N LYS A 10 8.46 11.01 -4.43
CA LYS A 10 9.85 11.23 -4.03
C LYS A 10 10.56 9.88 -3.86
N LYS A 11 11.81 9.81 -4.30
CA LYS A 11 12.68 8.67 -4.00
C LYS A 11 12.98 8.69 -2.50
N ILE A 12 12.82 7.54 -1.86
CA ILE A 12 13.21 7.29 -0.48
C ILE A 12 14.61 6.68 -0.55
N LYS A 13 15.60 7.39 -0.01
CA LYS A 13 16.98 6.90 0.07
C LYS A 13 17.10 5.87 1.18
N GLU A 14 18.15 5.05 1.14
CA GLU A 14 18.38 3.99 2.13
C GLU A 14 18.53 4.52 3.57
N ASN A 15 18.96 5.77 3.72
CA ASN A 15 19.11 6.45 5.02
C ASN A 15 17.89 7.29 5.43
N GLU A 16 16.80 7.27 4.66
CA GLU A 16 15.58 8.03 4.97
C GLU A 16 14.52 7.12 5.59
N SER A 17 13.72 7.67 6.51
CA SER A 17 12.63 6.94 7.14
C SER A 17 11.64 6.40 6.10
N LEU A 18 11.44 5.09 6.12
CA LEU A 18 10.45 4.39 5.32
C LEU A 18 9.30 3.96 6.23
N PHE A 19 8.09 4.33 5.86
CA PHE A 19 6.87 3.91 6.55
C PHE A 19 6.04 3.00 5.65
N GLY A 20 5.57 1.88 6.18
CA GLY A 20 4.66 0.96 5.50
C GLY A 20 3.21 1.26 5.85
N LEU A 21 2.40 1.62 4.86
CA LEU A 21 0.95 1.71 5.02
C LEU A 21 0.34 0.37 4.61
N ASN A 22 -0.05 -0.42 5.60
CA ASN A 22 -0.68 -1.72 5.41
C ASN A 22 -2.14 -1.55 4.98
N VAL A 23 -2.56 -2.32 3.99
CA VAL A 23 -3.92 -2.32 3.44
C VAL A 23 -4.48 -3.73 3.32
N LYS A 24 -5.80 -3.82 3.36
CA LYS A 24 -6.55 -5.03 3.02
C LYS A 24 -7.40 -4.73 1.78
N PHE A 25 -7.48 -5.66 0.84
CA PHE A 25 -8.44 -5.56 -0.24
C PHE A 25 -9.83 -5.97 0.24
N ASN A 26 -10.85 -5.46 -0.44
CA ASN A 26 -12.20 -5.98 -0.28
C ASN A 26 -12.26 -7.43 -0.82
N GLU A 27 -13.12 -8.28 -0.25
CA GLU A 27 -13.13 -9.74 -0.45
C GLU A 27 -13.36 -10.16 -1.91
N GLU A 28 -13.95 -9.27 -2.71
CA GLU A 28 -14.18 -9.46 -4.15
C GLU A 28 -12.90 -9.33 -5.00
N ILE A 29 -11.81 -8.79 -4.44
CA ILE A 29 -10.53 -8.63 -5.12
C ILE A 29 -9.55 -9.63 -4.53
N ASN A 30 -9.17 -10.64 -5.32
CA ASN A 30 -8.18 -11.61 -4.91
C ASN A 30 -6.80 -11.28 -5.52
N PRO A 31 -5.92 -10.57 -4.80
CA PRO A 31 -4.59 -10.22 -5.28
C PRO A 31 -3.60 -11.39 -5.22
N ASN A 32 -3.98 -12.59 -4.71
CA ASN A 32 -3.03 -13.69 -4.47
C ASN A 32 -2.26 -14.15 -5.71
N LYS A 33 -2.77 -13.91 -6.94
CA LYS A 33 -2.03 -14.22 -8.17
C LYS A 33 -0.77 -13.36 -8.37
N GLU A 34 -0.68 -12.23 -7.66
CA GLU A 34 0.43 -11.27 -7.74
C GLU A 34 1.24 -11.21 -6.43
N GLY A 35 1.11 -12.21 -5.55
CA GLY A 35 1.86 -12.31 -4.30
C GLY A 35 3.38 -12.15 -4.52
N GLY A 36 4.03 -11.35 -3.67
CA GLY A 36 5.46 -11.07 -3.77
C GLY A 36 5.87 -10.10 -4.88
N LYS A 37 4.93 -9.59 -5.68
CA LYS A 37 5.20 -8.60 -6.73
C LYS A 37 4.84 -7.18 -6.30
N ILE A 38 5.45 -6.22 -6.99
CA ILE A 38 5.06 -4.82 -6.94
C ILE A 38 4.04 -4.57 -8.06
N ILE A 39 2.80 -4.24 -7.70
CA ILE A 39 1.76 -3.87 -8.65
C ILE A 39 1.52 -2.36 -8.65
N GLN A 40 1.00 -1.84 -9.75
CA GLN A 40 0.57 -0.45 -9.85
C GLN A 40 -0.92 -0.36 -9.49
N VAL A 41 -1.23 0.38 -8.43
CA VAL A 41 -2.61 0.68 -8.03
C VAL A 41 -2.97 2.06 -8.53
N TYR A 42 -3.94 2.12 -9.44
CA TYR A 42 -4.51 3.38 -9.90
C TYR A 42 -5.60 3.86 -8.94
N ILE A 43 -5.39 4.96 -8.21
CA ILE A 43 -6.35 5.55 -7.28
C ILE A 43 -7.21 6.56 -8.04
N LYS A 44 -8.48 6.20 -8.28
CA LYS A 44 -9.38 6.97 -9.15
C LYS A 44 -9.68 8.36 -8.60
N SER A 45 -9.89 8.49 -7.30
CA SER A 45 -10.24 9.77 -6.64
C SER A 45 -9.20 10.87 -6.83
N LYS A 46 -7.93 10.51 -7.05
CA LYS A 46 -6.82 11.45 -7.24
C LYS A 46 -6.17 11.37 -8.61
N ASN A 47 -6.63 10.48 -9.49
CA ASN A 47 -6.04 10.25 -10.82
C ASN A 47 -4.52 10.00 -10.75
N ILE A 48 -4.08 9.12 -9.84
CA ILE A 48 -2.67 8.77 -9.67
C ILE A 48 -2.48 7.25 -9.70
N SER A 49 -1.36 6.80 -10.25
CA SER A 49 -0.89 5.41 -10.11
C SER A 49 0.26 5.35 -9.12
N VAL A 50 0.18 4.39 -8.20
CA VAL A 50 1.11 4.25 -7.07
C VAL A 50 1.56 2.80 -6.92
N PRO A 51 2.86 2.55 -6.64
CA PRO A 51 3.36 1.19 -6.45
C PRO A 51 2.90 0.63 -5.10
N MET A 52 2.41 -0.60 -5.10
CA MET A 52 2.05 -1.37 -3.91
C MET A 52 2.78 -2.71 -3.93
N ILE A 53 3.32 -3.11 -2.79
CA ILE A 53 3.91 -4.44 -2.60
C ILE A 53 2.77 -5.37 -2.18
N VAL A 54 2.48 -6.41 -2.95
CA VAL A 54 1.46 -7.40 -2.61
C VAL A 54 2.07 -8.42 -1.66
N ALA A 55 1.40 -8.64 -0.52
CA ALA A 55 1.80 -9.67 0.42
C ALA A 55 1.61 -11.05 -0.23
N ASP A 56 2.64 -11.90 -0.19
CA ASP A 56 2.53 -13.27 -0.66
C ASP A 56 1.57 -14.07 0.22
N ALA A 57 0.90 -15.08 -0.34
CA ALA A 57 -0.09 -15.89 0.36
C ALA A 57 0.48 -16.55 1.62
N ASP A 58 1.76 -16.93 1.57
CA ASP A 58 2.49 -17.57 2.68
C ASP A 58 3.22 -16.57 3.60
N SER A 59 3.11 -15.26 3.33
CA SER A 59 3.80 -14.23 4.12
C SER A 59 3.12 -13.97 5.47
N GLU A 60 3.92 -13.59 6.47
CA GLU A 60 3.40 -13.17 7.79
C GLU A 60 2.39 -12.02 7.69
N ALA A 61 2.58 -11.09 6.74
CA ALA A 61 1.62 -10.02 6.49
C ALA A 61 0.22 -10.55 6.13
N LYS A 62 0.14 -11.61 5.31
CA LYS A 62 -1.12 -12.26 4.96
C LYS A 62 -1.74 -12.98 6.15
N LYS A 63 -0.93 -13.65 6.97
CA LYS A 63 -1.39 -14.28 8.23
C LYS A 63 -1.96 -13.27 9.21
N HIS A 64 -1.43 -12.04 9.21
CA HIS A 64 -1.98 -10.90 9.97
C HIS A 64 -3.15 -10.18 9.25
N GLY A 65 -3.65 -10.71 8.13
CA GLY A 65 -4.80 -10.19 7.41
C GLY A 65 -4.53 -8.94 6.59
N GLN A 66 -3.27 -8.72 6.19
CA GLN A 66 -2.84 -7.64 5.32
C GLN A 66 -2.57 -8.19 3.92
N ASP A 67 -3.07 -7.52 2.89
CA ASP A 67 -2.93 -7.98 1.51
C ASP A 67 -1.87 -7.21 0.73
N GLY A 68 -1.47 -6.04 1.22
CA GLY A 68 -0.42 -5.25 0.60
C GLY A 68 0.09 -4.12 1.48
N ILE A 69 1.23 -3.56 1.07
CA ILE A 69 1.93 -2.49 1.77
C ILE A 69 2.29 -1.40 0.75
N PHE A 70 1.97 -0.16 1.09
CA PHE A 70 2.48 1.02 0.38
C PHE A 70 3.67 1.63 1.12
N ALA A 71 4.76 1.86 0.40
CA ALA A 71 5.92 2.58 0.92
C ALA A 71 5.67 4.10 0.90
N VAL A 72 5.80 4.80 2.03
CA VAL A 72 5.71 6.26 2.11
C VAL A 72 6.88 6.86 2.89
N CYS A 73 7.30 8.08 2.52
CA CYS A 73 8.45 8.75 3.13
C CYS A 73 8.16 9.45 4.45
N SER A 74 6.89 9.54 4.85
CA SER A 74 6.47 10.18 6.10
C SER A 74 5.03 9.79 6.45
N GLU A 75 4.69 9.87 7.73
CA GLU A 75 3.31 9.68 8.21
C GLU A 75 2.32 10.62 7.52
N LYS A 76 2.73 11.87 7.26
CA LYS A 76 1.90 12.83 6.50
C LYS A 76 1.54 12.31 5.11
N CYS A 77 2.48 11.66 4.42
CA CYS A 77 2.20 11.02 3.13
C CYS A 77 1.30 9.79 3.31
N GLY A 78 1.53 9.00 4.36
CA GLY A 78 0.70 7.85 4.71
C GLY A 78 -0.76 8.22 4.98
N ASN A 79 -1.01 9.28 5.76
CA ASN A 79 -2.36 9.73 6.08
C ASN A 79 -3.10 10.23 4.83
N LYS A 80 -2.45 11.03 3.98
CA LYS A 80 -3.05 11.47 2.71
C LYS A 80 -3.35 10.31 1.75
N LEU A 81 -2.46 9.34 1.67
CA LEU A 81 -2.67 8.14 0.88
C LEU A 81 -3.82 7.30 1.45
N ARG A 82 -3.89 7.14 2.77
CA ARG A 82 -4.99 6.46 3.45
C ARG A 82 -6.33 7.12 3.15
N GLU A 83 -6.42 8.44 3.26
CA GLU A 83 -7.64 9.19 2.92
C GLU A 83 -8.06 8.95 1.46
N ALA A 84 -7.12 9.01 0.53
CA ALA A 84 -7.40 8.75 -0.89
C ALA A 84 -7.85 7.29 -1.16
N LEU A 85 -7.30 6.32 -0.41
CA LEU A 85 -7.67 4.91 -0.50
C LEU A 85 -9.00 4.60 0.22
N LEU A 86 -9.39 5.37 1.24
CA LEU A 86 -10.69 5.22 1.90
C LEU A 86 -11.85 5.62 0.98
N GLU A 87 -11.61 6.55 0.05
CA GLU A 87 -12.55 6.88 -1.03
C GLU A 87 -12.60 5.80 -2.13
N ASP A 88 -11.68 4.83 -2.11
CA ASP A 88 -11.57 3.76 -3.10
C ASP A 88 -12.17 2.46 -2.54
N ILE A 89 -13.35 2.08 -3.06
CA ILE A 89 -14.15 0.93 -2.62
C ILE A 89 -13.41 -0.42 -2.60
N ARG A 90 -12.27 -0.49 -3.30
CA ARG A 90 -11.44 -1.69 -3.40
C ARG A 90 -10.61 -1.95 -2.15
N PHE A 91 -10.37 -0.93 -1.33
CA PHE A 91 -9.49 -0.99 -0.17
C PHE A 91 -10.27 -0.86 1.15
N LYS A 92 -9.84 -1.63 2.15
CA LYS A 92 -10.30 -1.58 3.53
C LYS A 92 -9.11 -1.41 4.45
N PHE A 93 -9.29 -0.59 5.49
CA PHE A 93 -8.33 -0.46 6.58
C PHE A 93 -8.90 -1.12 7.83
N LYS A 94 -8.21 -2.11 8.40
CA LYS A 94 -8.50 -2.55 9.76
C LYS A 94 -7.97 -1.48 10.72
N LYS A 95 -8.82 -1.01 11.65
CA LYS A 95 -8.32 -0.30 12.84
C LYS A 95 -7.49 -1.31 13.63
N PHE A 96 -6.18 -1.08 13.73
CA PHE A 96 -5.36 -1.71 14.75
C PHE A 96 -5.72 -1.00 16.07
N TYR A 97 -6.55 -1.66 16.88
CA TYR A 97 -6.79 -1.31 18.28
C TYR A 97 -5.76 -2.03 19.14
#